data_AF-A0A926HLG8-F1
#
_entry.id   AF-A0A926HLG8-F1
#
_cell.length_a   1.000
_cell.length_b   1.000
_cell.length_c   1.000
_cell.angle_alpha   90.00
_cell.angle_beta   90.00
_cell.angle_gamma   90.00
#
_symmetry.space_group_name_H-M   'P 1'
#
loop_
_entity.id
_entity.type
_entity.pdbx_description
1 polymer ?
#
loop_
_entity_poly.entity_id
_entity_poly.type
_entity_poly.pdbx_seq_one_letter_code
_entity_poly.pdbx_strand_id
1 'polypeptide(L)'
;MQASVRHKRYIVHPYKFNLWLAIMAIVMMFAAFTSAYIVQRHDINNWILIQLPQMFTYSTIVIIASSISMQLSYVMFKRNRIDLYRLCITITCLLGALFLVLQINGWQQLVQSGILLSGNVAGSFVFVISGAHFLHVAGGVVALIIFSVRAFTMYKTPEDTLLLNIHPDQQTGVELMATYWHFVGFLWIYLFIFFNVN
;
A
#
# COMPACT_ATOMS: atom_id res chain seq x y z
N MET A 1 47.65 -11.97 5.89
CA MET A 1 46.38 -12.66 6.16
C MET A 1 45.24 -11.69 5.87
N GLN A 2 44.62 -11.77 4.70
CA GLN A 2 43.37 -11.06 4.44
C GLN A 2 42.25 -11.88 5.07
N ALA A 3 41.63 -11.36 6.12
CA ALA A 3 40.45 -11.97 6.71
C ALA A 3 39.34 -11.96 5.65
N SER A 4 38.94 -13.14 5.17
CA SER A 4 37.77 -13.26 4.31
C SER A 4 36.56 -12.83 5.12
N VAL A 5 35.95 -11.71 4.74
CA VAL A 5 34.68 -11.26 5.31
C VAL A 5 33.64 -12.29 4.89
N ARG A 6 33.36 -13.24 5.79
CA ARG A 6 32.38 -14.30 5.57
C ARG A 6 30.99 -13.66 5.59
N HIS A 7 30.47 -13.29 4.42
CA HIS A 7 29.08 -12.89 4.26
C HIS A 7 28.18 -14.00 4.85
N LYS A 8 27.46 -13.70 5.93
CA LYS A 8 26.42 -14.60 6.46
C LYS A 8 25.37 -14.79 5.38
N ARG A 9 25.34 -15.97 4.75
CA ARG A 9 24.23 -16.40 3.90
C ARG A 9 23.04 -16.70 4.81
N TYR A 10 22.14 -15.74 4.95
CA TYR A 10 20.83 -15.99 5.54
C TYR A 10 19.98 -16.80 4.55
N ILE A 11 19.30 -17.85 5.03
CA ILE A 11 18.37 -18.67 4.21
C ILE A 11 17.16 -17.81 3.78
N VAL A 12 16.75 -16.88 4.65
CA VAL A 12 15.75 -15.84 4.38
C VAL A 12 16.28 -14.53 4.95
N HIS A 13 16.31 -13.45 4.15
CA HIS A 13 16.81 -12.16 4.61
C HIS A 13 15.95 -11.66 5.79
N PRO A 14 16.55 -11.19 6.91
CA PRO A 14 15.79 -10.79 8.11
C PRO A 14 14.67 -9.77 7.83
N TYR A 15 14.94 -8.79 6.98
CA TYR A 15 13.93 -7.80 6.55
C TYR A 15 12.74 -8.42 5.78
N LYS A 16 12.97 -9.45 4.95
CA LYS A 16 11.90 -10.16 4.23
C LYS A 16 11.02 -10.95 5.20
N PHE A 17 11.63 -11.59 6.20
CA PHE A 17 10.89 -12.27 7.26
C PHE A 17 9.99 -11.31 8.04
N ASN A 18 10.54 -10.16 8.47
CA ASN A 18 9.77 -9.14 9.19
C ASN A 18 8.60 -8.58 8.37
N LEU A 19 8.80 -8.35 7.07
CA LEU A 19 7.74 -7.90 6.18
C LEU A 19 6.61 -8.95 6.08
N TRP A 20 6.96 -10.22 5.87
CA TRP A 20 5.96 -11.29 5.80
C TRP A 20 5.16 -11.43 7.09
N LEU A 21 5.82 -11.32 8.25
CA LEU A 21 5.15 -11.32 9.54
C LEU A 21 4.18 -10.14 9.67
N ALA A 22 4.59 -8.94 9.25
CA ALA A 22 3.73 -7.76 9.23
C ALA A 22 2.53 -7.93 8.29
N ILE A 23 2.74 -8.47 7.08
CA ILE A 23 1.66 -8.75 6.12
C ILE A 23 0.64 -9.71 6.75
N MET A 24 1.08 -10.80 7.38
CA MET A 24 0.16 -11.74 8.04
C MET A 24 -0.64 -11.07 9.15
N ALA A 25 -0.01 -10.22 9.98
CA ALA A 25 -0.70 -9.49 11.03
C ALA A 25 -1.78 -8.56 10.46
N ILE A 26 -1.48 -7.85 9.36
CA ILE A 26 -2.45 -6.98 8.68
C ILE A 26 -3.61 -7.81 8.12
N VAL A 27 -3.33 -8.94 7.46
CA VAL A 27 -4.37 -9.84 6.94
C VAL A 27 -5.30 -10.31 8.06
N MET A 28 -4.76 -10.75 9.20
CA MET A 28 -5.57 -11.19 10.34
C MET A 28 -6.44 -10.07 10.91
N MET A 29 -5.90 -8.85 11.01
CA MET A 29 -6.65 -7.69 11.48
C MET A 29 -7.84 -7.37 10.55
N PHE A 30 -7.61 -7.33 9.23
CA PHE A 30 -8.68 -7.07 8.27
C PHE A 30 -9.69 -8.22 8.20
N ALA A 31 -9.26 -9.47 8.32
CA ALA A 31 -10.15 -10.61 8.40
C ALA A 31 -11.07 -10.55 9.64
N ALA A 32 -10.53 -10.11 10.79
CA ALA A 32 -11.34 -9.89 11.99
C ALA A 32 -12.38 -8.77 11.78
N PHE A 33 -12.00 -7.66 11.13
CA PHE A 33 -12.94 -6.57 10.84
C PHE A 33 -14.03 -6.96 9.84
N THR A 34 -13.68 -7.67 8.75
CA THR A 34 -14.68 -8.12 7.77
C THR A 34 -15.58 -9.21 8.33
N SER A 35 -15.06 -10.08 9.21
CA SER A 35 -15.89 -11.05 9.95
C SER A 35 -16.89 -10.34 10.87
N ALA A 36 -16.45 -9.35 11.64
CA ALA A 36 -17.33 -8.56 12.50
C ALA A 36 -18.43 -7.83 11.70
N TYR A 37 -18.09 -7.29 10.51
CA TYR A 37 -19.07 -6.70 9.60
C TYR A 37 -20.15 -7.70 9.16
N ILE A 38 -19.75 -8.91 8.73
CA ILE A 38 -20.69 -9.94 8.27
C ILE A 38 -21.63 -10.38 9.40
N VAL A 39 -21.09 -10.59 10.60
CA VAL A 39 -21.87 -11.00 11.77
C VAL A 39 -22.89 -9.92 12.14
N GLN A 40 -22.46 -8.66 12.18
CA GLN A 40 -23.34 -7.54 12.54
C GLN A 40 -24.40 -7.25 11.47
N ARG A 41 -24.10 -7.53 10.19
CA ARG A 41 -25.07 -7.42 9.09
C ARG A 41 -26.28 -8.33 9.25
N HIS A 42 -26.12 -9.45 9.94
CA HIS A 42 -27.20 -10.41 10.16
C HIS A 42 -28.20 -9.95 11.25
N ASP A 43 -27.87 -8.89 12.01
CA ASP A 43 -28.83 -8.27 12.92
C ASP A 43 -29.82 -7.38 12.15
N ILE A 44 -31.05 -7.88 12.02
CA ILE A 44 -32.13 -7.40 11.13
C ILE A 44 -32.61 -5.96 11.41
N ASN A 45 -32.44 -5.44 12.63
CA ASN A 45 -33.17 -4.25 13.08
C ASN A 45 -32.53 -2.90 12.70
N ASN A 46 -31.31 -2.84 12.17
CA ASN A 46 -30.65 -1.54 11.95
C ASN A 46 -29.68 -1.49 10.75
N TRP A 47 -29.75 -2.44 9.82
CA TRP A 47 -28.82 -2.49 8.68
C TRP A 47 -29.33 -1.71 7.47
N ILE A 48 -28.61 -0.64 7.09
CA ILE A 48 -28.90 0.14 5.88
C ILE A 48 -27.88 -0.26 4.81
N LEU A 49 -28.36 -0.55 3.59
CA LEU A 49 -27.46 -0.77 2.45
C LEU A 49 -26.79 0.56 2.08
N ILE A 50 -25.48 0.62 2.28
CA ILE A 50 -24.67 1.79 1.95
C ILE A 50 -24.24 1.67 0.50
N GLN A 51 -24.72 2.58 -0.34
CA GLN A 51 -24.17 2.72 -1.69
C GLN A 51 -22.86 3.50 -1.63
N LEU A 52 -21.76 2.84 -2.00
CA LEU A 52 -20.46 3.48 -2.07
C LEU A 52 -20.45 4.61 -3.12
N PRO A 53 -20.01 5.82 -2.77
CA PRO A 53 -19.88 6.91 -3.72
C PRO A 53 -18.87 6.59 -4.85
N GLN A 54 -19.04 7.24 -6.01
CA GLN A 54 -18.20 7.03 -7.19
C GLN A 54 -16.71 7.32 -6.94
N MET A 55 -16.39 8.16 -5.95
CA MET A 55 -15.01 8.44 -5.53
C MET A 55 -14.25 7.18 -5.13
N PHE A 56 -14.90 6.19 -4.51
CA PHE A 56 -14.27 4.92 -4.16
C PHE A 56 -13.86 4.13 -5.41
N THR A 57 -14.67 4.16 -6.47
CA THR A 57 -14.33 3.53 -7.76
C THR A 57 -13.12 4.21 -8.41
N TYR A 58 -13.08 5.56 -8.42
CA TYR A 58 -11.91 6.29 -8.94
C TYR A 58 -10.65 5.97 -8.13
N SER A 59 -10.75 5.85 -6.81
CA SER A 59 -9.63 5.46 -5.96
C SER A 59 -9.10 4.06 -6.31
N THR A 60 -10.00 3.11 -6.64
CA THR A 60 -9.62 1.75 -7.06
C THR A 60 -8.88 1.75 -8.39
N ILE A 61 -9.30 2.56 -9.36
CA ILE A 61 -8.58 2.71 -10.64
C ILE A 61 -7.17 3.29 -10.39
N VAL A 62 -7.08 4.31 -9.54
CA VAL A 62 -5.81 4.96 -9.20
C VAL A 62 -4.85 4.01 -8.49
N ILE A 63 -5.32 3.18 -7.54
CA ILE A 63 -4.42 2.24 -6.85
C ILE A 63 -3.94 1.12 -7.77
N ILE A 64 -4.76 0.68 -8.73
CA ILE A 64 -4.36 -0.28 -9.77
C ILE A 64 -3.28 0.34 -10.67
N ALA A 65 -3.50 1.57 -11.13
CA ALA A 65 -2.50 2.30 -11.92
C ALA A 65 -1.19 2.52 -11.14
N SER A 66 -1.29 2.84 -9.85
CA SER A 66 -0.14 2.99 -8.93
C SER A 66 0.63 1.68 -8.79
N SER A 67 -0.07 0.57 -8.63
CA SER A 67 0.51 -0.78 -8.57
C SER A 67 1.30 -1.11 -9.85
N ILE A 68 0.75 -0.84 -11.03
CA ILE A 68 1.46 -1.04 -12.30
C ILE A 68 2.71 -0.16 -12.39
N SER A 69 2.60 1.12 -11.98
CA SER A 69 3.73 2.06 -11.95
C SER A 69 4.85 1.58 -11.03
N MET A 70 4.50 1.02 -9.87
CA MET A 70 5.46 0.46 -8.91
C MET A 70 6.19 -0.75 -9.49
N GLN A 71 5.47 -1.64 -10.18
CA GLN A 71 6.09 -2.80 -10.83
C GLN A 71 7.05 -2.37 -11.95
N LEU A 72 6.68 -1.35 -12.73
CA LEU A 72 7.57 -0.77 -13.74
C LEU A 72 8.82 -0.16 -13.08
N SER A 73 8.67 0.55 -11.96
CA SER A 73 9.78 1.09 -11.18
C SER A 73 10.77 -0.02 -10.78
N TYR A 74 10.27 -1.13 -10.23
CA TYR A 74 11.09 -2.27 -9.84
C TYR A 74 11.83 -2.92 -11.04
N VAL A 75 11.16 -3.05 -12.19
CA VAL A 75 11.78 -3.61 -13.40
C VAL A 75 12.87 -2.68 -13.94
N MET A 76 12.64 -1.36 -13.96
CA MET A 76 13.63 -0.38 -14.44
C MET A 76 14.84 -0.31 -13.52
N PHE A 77 14.62 -0.44 -12.21
CA PHE A 77 15.69 -0.57 -11.22
C PHE A 77 16.56 -1.81 -11.49
N LYS A 78 15.95 -2.98 -11.74
CA LYS A 78 16.69 -4.20 -12.13
C LYS A 78 17.45 -4.08 -13.44
N ARG A 79 16.96 -3.27 -14.38
CA ARG A 79 17.62 -3.00 -15.67
C ARG A 79 18.68 -1.90 -15.57
N ASN A 80 19.02 -1.45 -14.36
CA ASN A 80 19.98 -0.39 -14.07
C ASN A 80 19.66 0.95 -14.78
N ARG A 81 18.38 1.20 -15.10
CA ARG A 81 17.90 2.44 -15.71
C ARG A 81 17.38 3.38 -14.64
N ILE A 82 18.30 4.03 -13.93
CA ILE A 82 17.99 4.84 -12.74
C ILE A 82 17.08 6.03 -13.04
N ASP A 83 17.22 6.69 -14.18
CA ASP A 83 16.37 7.84 -14.52
C ASP A 83 14.91 7.44 -14.70
N LEU A 84 14.66 6.28 -15.34
CA LEU A 84 13.31 5.74 -15.46
C LEU A 84 12.78 5.23 -14.12
N TYR A 85 13.64 4.63 -13.28
CA TYR A 85 13.28 4.25 -11.92
C TYR A 85 12.80 5.46 -11.10
N ARG A 86 13.53 6.58 -11.14
CA ARG A 86 13.19 7.86 -10.49
C ARG A 86 11.85 8.40 -10.96
N LEU A 87 11.60 8.37 -12.27
CA LEU A 87 10.34 8.80 -12.83
C LEU A 87 9.19 7.92 -12.35
N CYS A 88 9.31 6.59 -12.46
CA CYS A 88 8.27 5.64 -12.09
C CYS A 88 7.97 5.66 -10.57
N ILE A 89 8.99 5.76 -9.71
CA ILE A 89 8.77 5.82 -8.25
C ILE A 89 8.08 7.13 -7.85
N THR A 90 8.41 8.24 -8.53
CA THR A 90 7.75 9.53 -8.32
C THR A 90 6.29 9.49 -8.75
N ILE A 91 6.00 8.90 -9.94
CA ILE A 91 4.63 8.70 -10.41
C ILE A 91 3.84 7.83 -9.43
N THR A 92 4.43 6.74 -8.95
CA THR A 92 3.81 5.85 -7.94
C THR A 92 3.44 6.62 -6.68
N CYS A 93 4.36 7.46 -6.19
CA CYS A 93 4.15 8.31 -5.02
C CYS A 93 3.01 9.32 -5.24
N LEU A 94 2.96 9.98 -6.40
CA LEU A 94 1.89 10.92 -6.73
C LEU A 94 0.53 10.23 -6.83
N LEU A 95 0.46 9.05 -7.44
CA LEU A 95 -0.76 8.24 -7.51
C LEU A 95 -1.20 7.76 -6.11
N GLY A 96 -0.24 7.40 -5.24
CA GLY A 96 -0.53 7.07 -3.85
C GLY A 96 -1.10 8.26 -3.06
N ALA A 97 -0.54 9.46 -3.23
CA ALA A 97 -1.09 10.67 -2.62
C ALA A 97 -2.49 11.01 -3.17
N LEU A 98 -2.69 10.86 -4.49
CA LEU A 98 -3.99 11.04 -5.13
C LEU A 98 -5.04 10.07 -4.56
N PHE A 99 -4.66 8.81 -4.31
CA PHE A 99 -5.54 7.84 -3.65
C PHE A 99 -6.01 8.33 -2.29
N LEU A 100 -5.11 8.86 -1.45
CA LEU A 100 -5.47 9.40 -0.13
C LEU A 100 -6.47 10.56 -0.25
N VAL A 101 -6.26 11.48 -1.20
CA VAL A 101 -7.19 12.59 -1.46
C VAL A 101 -8.57 12.06 -1.90
N LEU A 102 -8.61 11.08 -2.79
CA LEU A 102 -9.87 10.46 -3.23
C LEU A 102 -10.62 9.77 -2.10
N GLN A 103 -9.91 9.12 -1.17
CA GLN A 103 -10.53 8.53 0.03
C GLN A 103 -11.19 9.58 0.92
N ILE A 104 -10.49 10.69 1.18
CA ILE A 104 -11.03 11.79 1.99
C ILE A 104 -12.29 12.37 1.33
N ASN A 105 -12.25 12.58 0.02
CA ASN A 105 -13.43 13.04 -0.73
C ASN A 105 -14.58 12.01 -0.69
N GLY A 106 -14.27 10.71 -0.77
CA GLY A 106 -15.26 9.63 -0.62
C GLY A 106 -15.94 9.65 0.76
N TRP A 107 -15.18 9.85 1.82
CA TRP A 107 -15.72 10.02 3.17
C TRP A 107 -16.58 11.27 3.32
N GLN A 108 -16.18 12.39 2.72
CA GLN A 108 -17.01 13.60 2.71
C GLN A 108 -18.34 13.37 2.02
N GLN A 109 -18.37 12.63 0.91
CA GLN A 109 -19.61 12.27 0.22
C GLN A 109 -20.50 11.35 1.06
N LEU A 110 -19.93 10.39 1.79
CA LEU A 110 -20.67 9.55 2.75
C LEU A 110 -21.30 10.38 3.88
N VAL A 111 -20.56 11.34 4.42
CA VAL A 111 -21.07 12.25 5.46
C VAL A 111 -22.21 13.12 4.90
N GLN A 112 -22.06 13.64 3.68
CA GLN A 112 -23.09 14.44 3.01
C GLN A 112 -24.36 13.65 2.70
N SER A 113 -24.26 12.35 2.45
CA SER A 113 -25.43 11.48 2.24
C SER A 113 -26.11 11.05 3.55
N GLY A 114 -25.69 11.60 4.70
CA GLY A 114 -26.28 11.33 6.01
C GLY A 114 -25.71 10.09 6.70
N ILE A 115 -24.68 9.46 6.14
CA ILE A 115 -24.01 8.31 6.74
C ILE A 115 -22.89 8.83 7.63
N LEU A 116 -23.22 9.04 8.90
CA LEU A 116 -22.29 9.51 9.93
C LEU A 116 -21.60 8.34 10.65
N LEU A 117 -20.42 8.63 11.20
CA LEU A 117 -19.67 7.72 12.06
C LEU A 117 -20.45 7.33 13.33
N SER A 118 -21.32 8.22 13.81
CA SER A 118 -22.19 8.05 14.98
C SER A 118 -23.64 8.17 14.52
N GLY A 119 -24.40 7.08 14.66
CA GLY A 119 -25.81 7.02 14.28
C GLY A 119 -26.19 5.76 13.50
N ASN A 120 -25.27 5.19 12.71
CA ASN A 120 -25.50 3.97 11.95
C ASN A 120 -24.32 3.00 12.06
N VAL A 121 -24.59 1.80 12.58
CA VAL A 121 -23.59 0.74 12.79
C VAL A 121 -22.90 0.35 11.48
N ALA A 122 -23.65 0.22 10.37
CA ALA A 122 -23.07 -0.11 9.06
C ALA A 122 -22.11 0.98 8.57
N GLY A 123 -22.45 2.25 8.79
CA GLY A 123 -21.61 3.39 8.45
C GLY A 123 -20.29 3.36 9.22
N SER A 124 -20.35 3.14 10.53
CA SER A 124 -19.16 3.02 11.38
C SER A 124 -18.19 1.96 10.89
N PHE A 125 -18.66 0.77 10.46
CA PHE A 125 -17.77 -0.25 9.90
C PHE A 125 -17.07 0.19 8.62
N VAL A 126 -17.80 0.82 7.68
CA VAL A 126 -17.20 1.34 6.44
C VAL A 126 -16.09 2.34 6.77
N PHE A 127 -16.33 3.28 7.69
CA PHE A 127 -15.32 4.25 8.10
C PHE A 127 -14.13 3.61 8.83
N VAL A 128 -14.35 2.67 9.74
CA VAL A 128 -13.24 2.03 10.49
C VAL A 128 -12.38 1.18 9.57
N ILE A 129 -12.98 0.35 8.73
CA ILE A 129 -12.24 -0.54 7.82
C ILE A 129 -11.51 0.26 6.74
N SER A 130 -12.20 1.21 6.08
CA SER A 130 -11.56 2.07 5.07
C SER A 130 -10.52 3.01 5.70
N GLY A 131 -10.76 3.51 6.91
CA GLY A 131 -9.83 4.33 7.67
C GLY A 131 -8.58 3.57 8.09
N ALA A 132 -8.73 2.35 8.59
CA ALA A 132 -7.59 1.47 8.88
C ALA A 132 -6.76 1.23 7.62
N HIS A 133 -7.40 0.97 6.47
CA HIS A 133 -6.71 0.81 5.21
C HIS A 133 -5.98 2.09 4.77
N PHE A 134 -6.64 3.23 4.86
CA PHE A 134 -6.05 4.54 4.59
C PHE A 134 -4.78 4.78 5.40
N LEU A 135 -4.76 4.43 6.69
CA LEU A 135 -3.57 4.56 7.52
C LEU A 135 -2.39 3.71 7.01
N HIS A 136 -2.66 2.49 6.54
CA HIS A 136 -1.63 1.64 5.93
C HIS A 136 -1.10 2.24 4.62
N VAL A 137 -2.00 2.72 3.75
CA VAL A 137 -1.59 3.40 2.51
C VAL A 137 -0.80 4.67 2.82
N ALA A 138 -1.23 5.48 3.79
CA ALA A 138 -0.52 6.69 4.20
C ALA A 138 0.90 6.39 4.71
N GLY A 139 1.05 5.35 5.54
CA GLY A 139 2.37 4.85 5.96
C GLY A 139 3.22 4.40 4.77
N GLY A 140 2.62 3.71 3.80
CA GLY A 140 3.28 3.34 2.54
C GLY A 140 3.71 4.54 1.69
N VAL A 141 2.87 5.57 1.57
CA VAL A 141 3.19 6.80 0.83
C VAL A 141 4.37 7.53 1.48
N VAL A 142 4.39 7.64 2.81
CA VAL A 142 5.55 8.22 3.53
C VAL A 142 6.82 7.43 3.20
N ALA A 143 6.74 6.10 3.20
CA ALA A 143 7.87 5.26 2.82
C ALA A 143 8.28 5.46 1.35
N LEU A 144 7.33 5.58 0.42
CA LEU A 144 7.60 5.90 -0.99
C LEU A 144 8.26 7.27 -1.16
N ILE A 145 7.85 8.30 -0.40
CA ILE A 145 8.48 9.62 -0.41
C ILE A 145 9.96 9.47 0.00
N ILE A 146 10.25 8.74 1.08
CA ILE A 146 11.62 8.51 1.54
C ILE A 146 12.45 7.79 0.47
N PHE A 147 11.90 6.75 -0.16
CA PHE A 147 12.59 6.03 -1.24
C PHE A 147 12.77 6.87 -2.51
N SER A 148 11.80 7.71 -2.85
CA SER A 148 11.88 8.65 -3.96
C SER A 148 12.97 9.70 -3.71
N VAL A 149 12.99 10.36 -2.55
CA VAL A 149 14.05 11.30 -2.18
C VAL A 149 15.42 10.62 -2.21
N ARG A 150 15.54 9.43 -1.63
CA ARG A 150 16.77 8.62 -1.72
C ARG A 150 17.18 8.34 -3.15
N ALA A 151 16.24 8.07 -4.06
CA ALA A 151 16.54 7.86 -5.47
C ALA A 151 17.19 9.08 -6.15
N PHE A 152 16.82 10.30 -5.75
CA PHE A 152 17.42 11.53 -6.28
C PHE A 152 18.72 11.92 -5.56
N THR A 153 18.91 11.56 -4.29
CA THR A 153 20.10 11.95 -3.53
C THR A 153 21.25 10.94 -3.61
N MET A 154 20.97 9.63 -3.63
CA MET A 154 22.00 8.57 -3.60
C MET A 154 22.57 8.20 -4.97
N TYR A 155 21.82 8.37 -6.07
CA TYR A 155 22.26 7.90 -7.38
C TYR A 155 22.77 9.03 -8.29
N LYS A 156 23.52 10.00 -7.73
CA LYS A 156 23.96 11.19 -8.49
C LYS A 156 25.12 10.91 -9.45
N THR A 157 25.88 9.83 -9.24
CA THR A 157 27.15 9.60 -9.93
C THR A 157 27.14 8.22 -10.63
N PRO A 158 27.69 8.08 -11.87
CA PRO A 158 27.72 6.80 -12.61
C PRO A 158 28.46 5.65 -11.89
N GLU A 159 29.31 6.00 -10.94
CA GLU A 159 30.04 5.10 -10.05
C GLU A 159 29.17 4.53 -8.91
N ASP A 160 28.07 5.19 -8.51
CA ASP A 160 27.10 4.66 -7.54
C ASP A 160 26.21 3.56 -8.13
N THR A 161 26.01 3.57 -9.45
CA THR A 161 25.35 2.47 -10.18
C THR A 161 26.15 1.16 -10.15
N LEU A 162 27.46 1.20 -9.87
CA LEU A 162 28.26 0.01 -9.60
C LEU A 162 28.13 -0.46 -8.14
N LEU A 163 27.89 0.45 -7.17
CA LEU A 163 27.63 0.11 -5.78
C LEU A 163 26.29 -0.63 -5.58
N LEU A 164 25.35 -0.49 -6.52
CA LEU A 164 24.10 -1.27 -6.59
C LEU A 164 24.31 -2.78 -6.82
N ASN A 165 25.44 -3.19 -7.41
CA ASN A 165 25.86 -4.60 -7.50
C ASN A 165 26.61 -5.08 -6.25
N ILE A 166 27.06 -4.15 -5.38
CA ILE A 166 27.89 -4.44 -4.20
C ILE A 166 27.06 -4.47 -2.91
N HIS A 167 25.90 -3.80 -2.86
CA HIS A 167 25.01 -3.78 -1.68
C HIS A 167 23.68 -4.52 -1.93
N PRO A 168 23.61 -5.85 -1.67
CA PRO A 168 22.37 -6.64 -1.76
C PRO A 168 21.21 -6.11 -0.88
N ASP A 169 21.53 -5.33 0.16
CA ASP A 169 20.56 -4.72 1.07
C ASP A 169 19.69 -3.64 0.39
N GLN A 170 20.23 -2.88 -0.57
CA GLN A 170 19.45 -1.83 -1.26
C GLN A 170 18.46 -2.41 -2.27
N GLN A 171 18.87 -3.44 -3.02
CA GLN A 171 17.97 -4.17 -3.92
C GLN A 171 16.83 -4.83 -3.15
N THR A 172 17.16 -5.38 -1.97
CA THR A 172 16.18 -5.95 -1.04
C THR A 172 15.18 -4.89 -0.56
N GLY A 173 15.59 -3.64 -0.33
CA GLY A 173 14.71 -2.54 0.06
C GLY A 173 13.63 -2.19 -0.97
N VAL A 174 13.99 -2.06 -2.26
CA VAL A 174 13.02 -1.75 -3.33
C VAL A 174 12.06 -2.93 -3.56
N GLU A 175 12.56 -4.17 -3.48
CA GLU A 175 11.73 -5.38 -3.54
C GLU A 175 10.71 -5.42 -2.40
N LEU A 176 11.14 -5.19 -1.16
CA LEU A 176 10.26 -5.14 0.02
C LEU A 176 9.17 -4.07 -0.15
N MET A 177 9.54 -2.88 -0.62
CA MET A 177 8.60 -1.79 -0.88
C MET A 177 7.56 -2.19 -1.94
N ALA A 178 8.01 -2.79 -3.04
CA ALA A 178 7.12 -3.25 -4.11
C ALA A 178 6.13 -4.29 -3.57
N THR A 179 6.62 -5.32 -2.84
CA THR A 179 5.77 -6.34 -2.22
C THR A 179 4.74 -5.74 -1.27
N TYR A 180 5.15 -4.81 -0.40
CA TYR A 180 4.23 -4.14 0.52
C TYR A 180 3.18 -3.32 -0.24
N TRP A 181 3.59 -2.50 -1.21
CA TRP A 181 2.69 -1.63 -1.98
C TRP A 181 1.65 -2.44 -2.78
N HIS A 182 2.08 -3.54 -3.40
CA HIS A 182 1.18 -4.47 -4.09
C HIS A 182 0.21 -5.15 -3.14
N PHE A 183 0.67 -5.57 -1.96
CA PHE A 183 -0.19 -6.16 -0.94
C PHE A 183 -1.29 -5.19 -0.49
N VAL A 184 -0.92 -3.95 -0.16
CA VAL A 184 -1.89 -2.93 0.25
C VAL A 184 -2.87 -2.64 -0.90
N GLY A 185 -2.39 -2.52 -2.14
CA GLY A 185 -3.27 -2.35 -3.30
C GLY A 185 -4.26 -3.52 -3.51
N PHE A 186 -3.79 -4.76 -3.38
CA PHE A 186 -4.64 -5.95 -3.48
C PHE A 186 -5.68 -6.01 -2.35
N LEU A 187 -5.27 -5.68 -1.13
CA LEU A 187 -6.15 -5.58 0.02
C LEU A 187 -7.27 -4.56 -0.23
N TRP A 188 -6.98 -3.42 -0.85
CA TRP A 188 -8.01 -2.45 -1.21
C TRP A 188 -9.01 -3.01 -2.22
N ILE A 189 -8.55 -3.69 -3.26
CA ILE A 189 -9.43 -4.29 -4.27
C ILE A 189 -10.37 -5.31 -3.61
N TYR A 190 -9.84 -6.13 -2.70
CA TYR A 190 -10.66 -7.03 -1.89
C TYR A 190 -11.74 -6.28 -1.09
N LEU A 191 -11.37 -5.21 -0.36
CA LEU A 191 -12.31 -4.42 0.43
C LEU A 191 -13.37 -3.72 -0.44
N PHE A 192 -12.96 -3.18 -1.58
CA PHE A 192 -13.87 -2.53 -2.52
C PHE A 192 -14.92 -3.51 -3.05
N ILE A 193 -14.51 -4.71 -3.47
CA ILE A 193 -15.43 -5.76 -3.90
C ILE A 193 -16.31 -6.21 -2.72
N PHE A 194 -15.72 -6.39 -1.54
CA PHE A 194 -16.44 -6.80 -0.34
C PHE A 194 -17.60 -5.86 0.00
N PHE A 195 -17.34 -4.55 0.01
CA PHE A 195 -18.37 -3.54 0.27
C PHE A 195 -19.34 -3.34 -0.89
N ASN A 196 -18.93 -3.60 -2.13
CA ASN A 196 -19.84 -3.50 -3.28
C ASN A 196 -20.84 -4.66 -3.33
N VAL A 197 -20.42 -5.86 -2.89
CA VAL A 197 -21.25 -7.07 -2.88
C VAL A 197 -22.12 -7.19 -1.62
N ASN A 198 -21.69 -6.64 -0.47
CA ASN A 198 -22.37 -6.83 0.82
C ASN A 198 -22.94 -5.54 1.40
#